data_AF-A0AAV2QY91-F1
#
_entry.id   AF-A0AAV2QY91-F1
#
_cell.length_a   1.000
_cell.length_b   1.000
_cell.length_c   1.000
_cell.angle_alpha   90.00
_cell.angle_beta   90.00
_cell.angle_gamma   90.00
#
_symmetry.space_group_name_H-M   'P 1'
#
loop_
_entity.id
_entity.type
_entity.pdbx_description
1 polymer ?
#
loop_
_entity_poly.entity_id
_entity_poly.type
_entity_poly.pdbx_seq_one_letter_code
_entity_poly.pdbx_strand_id
1 'polypeptide(L)'
;VQGLMYQLWVYDDKNQMLSAGELEKLLQDIIDDANKHKESISETERSIAALTGLPRTDWWKIQSQHFIEGINRDNMDIINKAVCMIVLFDIAPENISEKGKNLLHADGRTIW
;
A
#
# COMPACT_ATOMS: atom_id res chain seq x y z
N VAL A 1 -2.96 -3.22 9.57
CA VAL A 1 -2.85 -2.76 8.17
C VAL A 1 -4.03 -3.34 7.44
N GLN A 2 -4.77 -2.51 6.70
CA GLN A 2 -6.05 -2.90 6.12
C GLN A 2 -5.95 -3.42 4.67
N GLY A 3 -4.77 -3.37 4.04
CA GLY A 3 -4.52 -3.92 2.70
C GLY A 3 -5.06 -3.07 1.52
N LEU A 4 -5.53 -1.85 1.80
CA LEU A 4 -5.99 -0.90 0.79
C LEU A 4 -4.82 -0.02 0.33
N MET A 5 -4.67 0.17 -0.98
CA MET A 5 -3.60 0.97 -1.57
C MET A 5 -4.15 2.28 -2.12
N TYR A 6 -3.49 3.39 -1.77
CA TYR A 6 -3.87 4.75 -2.17
C TYR A 6 -2.69 5.45 -2.83
N GLN A 7 -2.97 6.24 -3.87
CA GLN A 7 -2.00 7.17 -4.44
C GLN A 7 -2.11 8.52 -3.73
N LEU A 8 -0.99 9.05 -3.24
CA LEU A 8 -0.90 10.37 -2.64
C LEU A 8 0.17 11.18 -3.37
N TRP A 9 -0.22 12.34 -3.91
CA TRP A 9 0.72 13.30 -4.48
C TRP A 9 1.38 14.10 -3.36
N VAL A 10 2.71 14.19 -3.39
CA VAL A 10 3.49 14.98 -2.41
C VAL A 10 3.89 16.36 -2.95
N TYR A 11 3.55 16.64 -4.21
CA TYR A 11 3.71 17.93 -4.85
C TYR A 11 2.35 18.43 -5.38
N ASP A 12 2.14 19.73 -5.32
CA ASP A 12 0.97 20.39 -5.92
C ASP A 12 1.12 20.59 -7.44
N ASP A 13 0.11 21.22 -8.06
CA ASP A 13 0.07 21.55 -9.48
C ASP A 13 1.14 22.60 -9.91
N LYS A 14 1.75 23.28 -8.95
CA LYS A 14 2.84 24.25 -9.12
C LYS A 14 4.20 23.63 -8.79
N ASN A 15 4.27 22.32 -8.64
CA ASN A 15 5.48 21.57 -8.32
C ASN A 15 6.12 22.01 -6.98
N GLN A 16 5.30 22.48 -6.04
CA GLN A 16 5.70 22.77 -4.66
C GLN A 16 5.40 21.57 -3.77
N MET A 17 6.29 21.28 -2.83
CA MET A 17 6.07 20.21 -1.86
C MET A 17 4.91 20.60 -0.94
N LEU A 18 4.02 19.64 -0.69
CA LEU A 18 2.92 19.83 0.24
C LEU A 18 3.45 20.08 1.66
N SER A 19 2.78 20.96 2.38
CA SER A 19 3.08 21.21 3.79
C SER A 19 2.71 20.00 4.66
N ALA A 20 3.30 19.93 5.86
CA ALA A 20 2.99 18.87 6.82
C ALA A 20 1.48 18.81 7.16
N GLY A 21 0.80 19.96 7.29
CA GLY A 21 -0.63 20.00 7.57
C GLY A 21 -1.50 19.51 6.41
N GLU A 22 -1.08 19.74 5.16
CA GLU A 22 -1.77 19.17 3.99
C GLU A 22 -1.59 17.66 3.92
N LEU A 23 -0.36 17.18 4.14
CA LEU A 23 -0.07 15.74 4.20
C LEU A 23 -0.85 15.05 5.33
N GLU A 24 -0.89 15.64 6.52
CA GLU A 24 -1.66 15.14 7.66
C GLU A 24 -3.13 14.99 7.31
N LYS A 25 -3.73 16.02 6.70
CA LYS A 25 -5.13 15.97 6.27
C LYS A 25 -5.36 14.86 5.24
N LEU A 26 -4.52 14.75 4.21
CA LEU A 26 -4.65 13.71 3.19
C LEU A 26 -4.50 12.30 3.77
N LEU A 27 -3.58 12.10 4.71
CA LEU A 27 -3.41 10.83 5.41
C LEU A 27 -4.64 10.50 6.27
N GLN A 28 -5.23 11.49 6.95
CA GLN A 28 -6.47 11.30 7.71
C GLN A 28 -7.65 10.95 6.80
N ASP A 29 -7.79 11.62 5.65
CA ASP A 29 -8.82 11.32 4.66
C ASP A 29 -8.69 9.86 4.15
N ILE A 30 -7.46 9.39 3.94
CA ILE A 30 -7.17 7.99 3.59
C ILE A 30 -7.59 7.02 4.71
N ILE A 31 -7.26 7.33 5.97
CA ILE A 31 -7.63 6.51 7.13
C ILE A 31 -9.15 6.40 7.25
N ASP A 32 -9.86 7.52 7.10
CA ASP A 32 -11.32 7.57 7.21
C ASP A 32 -12.00 6.80 6.07
N ASP A 33 -11.49 6.94 4.85
CA ASP A 33 -11.97 6.17 3.69
C ASP A 33 -11.73 4.67 3.85
N ALA A 34 -10.52 4.27 4.29
CA ALA A 34 -10.17 2.88 4.52
C ALA A 34 -11.10 2.23 5.56
N ASN A 35 -11.35 2.92 6.68
CA ASN A 35 -12.25 2.45 7.72
C ASN A 35 -13.69 2.26 7.23
N LYS A 36 -14.14 3.10 6.29
CA LYS A 36 -15.47 3.02 5.71
C LYS A 36 -15.61 1.86 4.71
N HIS A 37 -14.57 1.59 3.91
CA HIS A 37 -14.68 0.67 2.77
C HIS A 37 -14.02 -0.70 2.97
N LYS A 38 -13.24 -0.92 4.04
CA LYS A 38 -12.51 -2.19 4.25
C LYS A 38 -13.38 -3.45 4.20
N GLU A 39 -14.63 -3.37 4.64
CA GLU A 39 -15.57 -4.51 4.64
C GLU A 39 -16.26 -4.71 3.28
N SER A 40 -16.21 -3.70 2.41
CA SER A 40 -16.79 -3.76 1.06
C SER A 40 -15.87 -4.39 0.02
N ILE A 41 -14.59 -4.56 0.36
CA ILE A 41 -13.55 -5.11 -0.52
C ILE A 41 -13.14 -6.48 0.02
N SER A 42 -13.04 -7.47 -0.86
CA SER A 42 -12.73 -8.84 -0.44
C SER A 42 -11.34 -8.94 0.20
N GLU A 43 -11.14 -9.91 1.10
CA GLU A 43 -9.80 -10.16 1.68
C GLU A 43 -8.76 -10.45 0.58
N THR A 44 -9.15 -11.15 -0.49
CA THR A 44 -8.28 -11.46 -1.62
C THR A 44 -7.79 -10.19 -2.32
N GLU A 45 -8.68 -9.23 -2.59
CA GLU A 45 -8.30 -7.95 -3.21
C GLU A 45 -7.41 -7.11 -2.29
N ARG A 46 -7.63 -7.18 -0.97
CA ARG A 46 -6.78 -6.52 0.03
C ARG A 46 -5.42 -7.21 0.26
N SER A 47 -5.23 -8.40 -0.32
CA SER A 47 -4.02 -9.21 -0.13
C SER A 47 -3.15 -9.31 -1.39
N ILE A 48 -3.36 -8.45 -2.39
CA ILE A 48 -2.57 -8.46 -3.64
C ILE A 48 -1.07 -8.29 -3.39
N ALA A 49 -0.70 -7.53 -2.36
CA ALA A 49 0.69 -7.36 -1.95
C ALA A 49 1.36 -8.66 -1.50
N ALA A 50 0.62 -9.68 -1.04
CA ALA A 50 1.17 -11.00 -0.71
C ALA A 50 1.95 -11.63 -1.88
N LEU A 51 1.59 -11.30 -3.12
CA LEU A 51 2.22 -11.82 -4.33
C LEU A 51 3.69 -11.39 -4.44
N THR A 52 4.09 -10.27 -3.84
CA THR A 52 5.48 -9.79 -3.86
C THR A 52 6.41 -10.65 -2.99
N GLY A 53 5.83 -11.38 -2.02
CA GLY A 53 6.55 -12.31 -1.15
C GLY A 53 6.81 -13.69 -1.76
N LEU A 54 6.27 -13.99 -2.95
CA LEU A 54 6.47 -15.26 -3.63
C LEU A 54 7.91 -15.45 -4.16
N PRO A 55 8.33 -16.69 -4.47
CA PRO A 55 9.57 -16.91 -5.22
C PRO A 55 9.60 -16.03 -6.49
N ARG A 56 10.76 -15.45 -6.78
CA ARG A 56 10.89 -14.42 -7.84
C ARG A 56 10.40 -14.89 -9.21
N THR A 57 10.56 -16.17 -9.52
CA THR A 57 10.05 -16.77 -10.76
C THR A 57 8.53 -16.82 -10.82
N ASP A 58 7.88 -17.06 -9.69
CA ASP A 58 6.42 -17.19 -9.62
C ASP A 58 5.78 -15.82 -9.61
N TRP A 59 6.35 -14.88 -8.86
CA TRP A 59 5.94 -13.48 -8.92
C TRP A 59 6.03 -12.93 -10.35
N TRP A 60 7.17 -13.13 -11.03
CA TRP A 60 7.34 -12.67 -12.41
C TRP A 60 6.31 -13.26 -13.38
N LYS A 61 5.98 -14.56 -13.26
CA LYS A 61 4.96 -15.20 -14.11
C LYS A 61 3.59 -14.56 -13.91
N ILE A 62 3.17 -14.40 -12.66
CA ILE A 62 1.87 -13.82 -12.30
C ILE A 62 1.81 -12.37 -12.78
N GLN A 63 2.87 -11.58 -12.54
CA GLN A 63 2.97 -10.20 -12.97
C GLN A 63 2.84 -10.08 -14.50
N SER A 64 3.57 -10.93 -15.25
CA SER A 64 3.57 -10.93 -16.72
C SER A 64 2.23 -11.37 -17.32
N GLN A 65 1.40 -12.10 -16.57
CA GLN A 65 0.10 -12.59 -17.03
C GLN A 65 -1.06 -11.67 -16.67
N HIS A 66 -1.02 -11.06 -15.48
CA HIS A 66 -2.18 -10.36 -14.90
C HIS A 66 -1.99 -8.86 -14.73
N PHE A 67 -0.76 -8.34 -14.84
CA PHE A 67 -0.43 -6.95 -14.53
C PHE A 67 0.20 -6.18 -15.70
N ILE A 68 0.11 -6.71 -16.93
CA ILE A 68 0.66 -6.08 -18.13
C ILE A 68 -0.34 -5.25 -18.94
N GLU A 69 -1.63 -5.37 -18.64
CA GLU A 69 -2.72 -4.69 -19.37
C GLU A 69 -3.77 -4.09 -18.44
N GLY A 70 -4.51 -3.11 -18.97
CA GLY A 70 -5.64 -2.47 -18.30
C GLY A 70 -5.30 -1.79 -16.97
N ILE A 71 -6.28 -1.75 -16.07
CA ILE A 71 -6.19 -1.10 -14.75
C ILE A 71 -5.02 -1.65 -13.94
N ASN A 72 -4.73 -2.95 -14.04
CA ASN A 72 -3.62 -3.56 -13.30
C ASN A 72 -2.26 -3.03 -13.77
N ARG A 73 -2.09 -2.81 -15.08
CA ARG A 73 -0.86 -2.18 -15.61
C ARG A 73 -0.69 -0.77 -15.08
N ASP A 74 -1.76 0.01 -15.10
CA ASP A 74 -1.72 1.40 -14.68
C ASP A 74 -1.47 1.50 -13.17
N ASN A 75 -2.06 0.63 -12.36
CA ASN A 75 -1.77 0.50 -10.93
C ASN A 75 -0.30 0.10 -10.67
N MET A 76 0.25 -0.84 -11.44
CA MET A 76 1.67 -1.20 -11.34
C MET A 76 2.58 -0.04 -11.70
N ASP A 77 2.23 0.75 -12.70
CA ASP A 77 3.00 1.92 -13.10
C ASP A 77 3.04 2.97 -11.98
N ILE A 78 1.90 3.20 -11.31
CA ILE A 78 1.82 4.06 -10.12
C ILE A 78 2.73 3.54 -9.00
N ILE A 79 2.63 2.25 -8.66
CA ILE A 79 3.44 1.65 -7.59
C ILE A 79 4.94 1.74 -7.92
N ASN A 80 5.34 1.41 -9.14
CA ASN A 80 6.75 1.41 -9.56
C ASN A 80 7.35 2.83 -9.66
N LYS A 81 6.54 3.85 -9.90
CA LYS A 81 6.97 5.25 -9.99
C LYS A 81 6.85 6.02 -8.68
N ALA A 82 6.19 5.46 -7.68
CA ALA A 82 6.04 6.10 -6.38
C ALA A 82 7.41 6.39 -5.75
N VAL A 83 7.55 7.56 -5.11
CA VAL A 83 8.79 7.95 -4.42
C VAL A 83 9.08 7.06 -3.22
N CYS A 84 8.04 6.62 -2.52
CA CYS A 84 8.10 5.68 -1.41
C CYS A 84 6.73 5.04 -1.18
N MET A 85 6.70 4.01 -0.34
CA MET A 85 5.47 3.45 0.21
C MET A 85 5.35 3.81 1.69
N ILE A 86 4.17 4.24 2.10
CA ILE A 86 3.82 4.51 3.50
C ILE A 86 2.82 3.44 3.93
N VAL A 87 3.15 2.71 5.00
CA VAL A 87 2.27 1.68 5.58
C VAL A 87 1.71 2.21 6.90
N LEU A 88 0.38 2.33 6.97
CA LEU A 88 -0.34 2.78 8.16
C LEU A 88 -0.79 1.55 8.98
N PHE A 89 -0.23 1.41 10.18
CA PHE A 89 -0.59 0.36 11.12
C PHE A 89 -1.68 0.85 12.09
N ASP A 90 -2.76 0.09 12.22
CA ASP A 90 -3.88 0.43 13.12
C ASP A 90 -3.53 0.23 14.60
N ILE A 91 -2.52 -0.61 14.88
CA ILE A 91 -2.17 -1.04 16.24
C ILE A 91 -0.68 -0.76 16.48
N ALA A 92 -0.39 -0.07 17.58
CA ALA A 92 0.98 0.11 18.06
C ALA A 92 1.54 -1.21 18.58
N PRO A 93 2.80 -1.56 18.27
CA PRO A 93 3.42 -2.78 18.80
C PRO A 93 3.55 -2.72 20.32
N GLU A 94 3.23 -3.80 21.03
CA GLU A 94 3.29 -3.85 22.49
C GLU A 94 4.74 -3.87 23.01
N ASN A 95 5.65 -4.42 22.22
CA ASN A 95 7.05 -4.60 22.59
C ASN A 95 7.97 -4.58 21.36
N ILE A 96 9.29 -4.59 21.62
CA ILE A 96 10.31 -4.51 20.55
C ILE A 96 10.28 -5.73 19.60
N SER A 97 9.90 -6.90 20.10
CA SER A 97 9.79 -8.11 19.28
C SER A 97 8.64 -7.99 18.28
N GLU A 98 7.48 -7.50 18.74
CA GLU A 98 6.35 -7.19 17.85
C GLU A 98 6.68 -6.08 16.86
N LYS A 99 7.34 -5.02 17.31
CA LYS A 99 7.81 -3.96 16.41
C LYS A 99 8.71 -4.53 15.32
N GLY A 100 9.63 -5.43 15.68
CA GLY A 100 10.51 -6.12 14.73
C GLY A 100 9.73 -6.96 13.71
N LYS A 101 8.76 -7.77 14.17
CA LYS A 101 7.89 -8.57 13.29
C LYS A 101 7.09 -7.68 12.34
N ASN A 102 6.49 -6.60 12.85
CA ASN A 102 5.70 -5.66 12.07
C ASN A 102 6.54 -4.99 10.97
N LEU A 103 7.78 -4.62 11.26
CA LEU A 103 8.68 -3.98 10.28
C LEU A 103 9.30 -4.97 9.29
N LEU A 104 9.46 -6.24 9.66
CA LEU A 104 10.08 -7.25 8.79
C LEU A 104 9.09 -7.86 7.80
N HIS A 105 7.88 -8.17 8.24
CA HIS A 105 6.90 -8.87 7.40
C HIS A 105 5.44 -8.54 7.70
N ALA A 106 5.13 -7.89 8.84
CA ALA A 106 3.75 -7.67 9.29
C ALA A 106 2.92 -8.97 9.21
N ASP A 107 1.82 -8.96 8.44
CA ASP A 107 0.96 -10.11 8.20
C ASP A 107 1.34 -10.94 6.95
N GLY A 108 2.38 -10.51 6.22
CA GLY A 108 2.84 -11.14 4.98
C GLY A 108 1.90 -10.96 3.79
N ARG A 109 0.87 -10.11 3.90
CA ARG A 109 -0.18 -9.94 2.87
C ARG A 109 -0.40 -8.52 2.43
N THR A 110 -0.11 -7.54 3.29
CA THR A 110 -0.53 -6.14 3.10
C THR A 110 0.61 -5.17 2.79
N ILE A 111 1.85 -5.65 2.71
CA ILE A 111 3.04 -4.85 2.39
C ILE A 111 3.58 -5.26 1.03
N TRP A 112 3.75 -4.28 0.14
CA TRP A 112 4.30 -4.48 -1.20
C TRP A 112 5.82 -4.58 -1.19
#